data_AF-D1W5M0-F1
#
_entry.id   AF-D1W5M0-F1
#
_cell.length_a   1.000
_cell.length_b   1.000
_cell.length_c   1.000
_cell.angle_alpha   90.00
_cell.angle_beta   90.00
_cell.angle_gamma   90.00
#
_symmetry.space_group_name_H-M   'P 1'
#
loop_
_entity.id
_entity.type
_entity.pdbx_description
1 polymer ?
#
loop_
_entity_poly.entity_id
_entity_poly.type
_entity_poly.pdbx_seq_one_letter_code
_entity_poly.pdbx_strand_id
1 'polypeptide(L)'
;MNYPEEIMHDVAWSFVGMQYRSQKQFIEAVNDYNEKLGTTGRWNPYATAIQCKEVTIQYSYWSDEEDEEVEEDFNLVSTTSAFTNAELLFGIHNFVVDKLKHEDNHFFEGLTLWEGENPSSLNAPLYFLMQGN
;
A
#
# COMPACT_ATOMS: atom_id res chain seq x y z
N MET A 1 -10.36 17.37 -8.04
CA MET A 1 -9.36 16.52 -8.73
C MET A 1 -10.03 15.18 -8.97
N ASN A 2 -9.74 14.52 -10.10
CA ASN A 2 -10.21 13.15 -10.33
C ASN A 2 -9.04 12.22 -10.00
N TYR A 3 -9.21 11.35 -9.02
CA TYR A 3 -8.19 10.41 -8.58
C TYR A 3 -8.39 9.06 -9.27
N PRO A 4 -7.35 8.26 -9.52
CA PRO A 4 -7.52 6.93 -10.11
C PRO A 4 -8.41 6.05 -9.22
N GLU A 5 -9.41 5.38 -9.79
CA GLU A 5 -10.26 4.44 -9.04
C GLU A 5 -9.44 3.25 -8.51
N GLU A 6 -8.48 2.78 -9.30
CA GLU A 6 -7.60 1.65 -8.99
C GLU A 6 -6.14 2.04 -9.14
N ILE A 7 -5.28 1.55 -8.22
CA ILE A 7 -3.83 1.78 -8.25
C ILE A 7 -3.08 0.47 -7.98
N MET A 8 -2.09 0.14 -8.82
CA MET A 8 -1.14 -0.97 -8.64
C MET A 8 -1.75 -2.38 -8.49
N HIS A 9 -2.93 -2.64 -9.06
CA HIS A 9 -3.60 -3.97 -9.02
C HIS A 9 -2.82 -5.09 -9.73
N ASP A 10 -1.84 -4.74 -10.54
CA ASP A 10 -0.96 -5.65 -11.28
C ASP A 10 0.40 -5.91 -10.59
N VAL A 11 0.67 -5.23 -9.46
CA VAL A 11 1.91 -5.36 -8.70
C VAL A 11 1.80 -6.48 -7.68
N ALA A 12 2.67 -7.49 -7.77
CA ALA A 12 2.74 -8.54 -6.76
C ALA A 12 3.66 -8.14 -5.61
N TRP A 13 3.16 -8.19 -4.37
CA TRP A 13 3.96 -7.99 -3.16
C TRP A 13 3.35 -8.72 -1.96
N SER A 14 4.17 -9.02 -0.94
CA SER A 14 3.75 -9.64 0.31
C SER A 14 4.20 -8.77 1.48
N PHE A 15 3.33 -8.59 2.47
CA PHE A 15 3.65 -7.89 3.71
C PHE A 15 4.37 -8.78 4.73
N VAL A 16 4.87 -9.96 4.33
CA VAL A 16 5.74 -10.78 5.18
C VAL A 16 7.16 -10.20 5.23
N GLY A 17 7.69 -10.04 6.44
CA GLY A 17 9.08 -9.66 6.66
C GLY A 17 9.24 -8.58 7.73
N MET A 18 10.06 -7.58 7.43
CA MET A 18 10.39 -6.47 8.31
C MET A 18 10.35 -5.16 7.55
N GLN A 19 10.22 -4.05 8.27
CA GLN A 19 10.36 -2.71 7.71
C GLN A 19 11.71 -2.52 7.00
N TYR A 20 11.67 -1.75 5.91
CA TYR A 20 12.84 -1.37 5.13
C TYR A 20 13.34 0.01 5.55
N ARG A 21 14.67 0.18 5.66
CA ARG A 21 15.29 1.44 6.07
C ARG A 21 15.35 2.49 4.96
N SER A 22 15.17 2.08 3.71
CA SER A 22 15.22 2.97 2.57
C SER A 22 14.39 2.44 1.41
N GLN A 23 13.85 3.36 0.61
CA GLN A 23 13.12 3.03 -0.61
C GLN A 23 13.99 2.24 -1.61
N LYS A 24 15.30 2.48 -1.65
CA LYS A 24 16.22 1.71 -2.51
C LYS A 24 16.21 0.22 -2.16
N GLN A 25 16.39 -0.12 -0.88
CA GLN A 25 16.36 -1.51 -0.41
C GLN A 25 15.00 -2.15 -0.66
N PHE A 26 13.93 -1.38 -0.49
CA PHE A 26 12.58 -1.84 -0.77
C PHE A 26 12.37 -2.19 -2.25
N ILE A 27 12.78 -1.30 -3.16
CA ILE A 27 12.69 -1.54 -4.61
C ILE A 27 13.46 -2.81 -5.00
N GLU A 28 14.67 -3.00 -4.46
CA GLU A 28 15.46 -4.22 -4.68
C GLU A 28 14.68 -5.47 -4.24
N ALA A 29 14.06 -5.44 -3.06
CA ALA A 29 13.26 -6.57 -2.57
C ALA A 29 11.99 -6.84 -3.41
N VAL A 30 11.28 -5.80 -3.84
CA VAL A 30 10.09 -5.94 -4.71
C VAL A 30 10.48 -6.52 -6.07
N ASN A 31 11.61 -6.09 -6.63
CA ASN A 31 12.14 -6.63 -7.88
C ASN A 31 12.48 -8.12 -7.73
N ASP A 32 13.24 -8.49 -6.69
CA ASP A 32 13.63 -9.88 -6.42
C ASP A 32 12.40 -10.78 -6.22
N TYR A 33 11.37 -10.27 -5.55
CA TYR A 33 10.11 -10.98 -5.32
C TYR A 33 9.38 -11.24 -6.65
N ASN A 34 9.22 -10.22 -7.49
CA ASN A 34 8.55 -10.34 -8.79
C ASN A 34 9.34 -11.20 -9.78
N GLU A 35 10.68 -11.20 -9.72
CA GLU A 35 11.52 -12.08 -10.53
C GLU A 35 11.29 -13.56 -10.17
N LYS A 36 11.25 -13.88 -8.87
CA LYS A 36 10.98 -15.26 -8.39
C LYS A 36 9.59 -15.77 -8.79
N LEU A 37 8.60 -14.88 -8.86
CA LEU A 37 7.24 -15.23 -9.29
C LEU A 37 7.07 -15.26 -10.82
N GLY A 38 8.05 -14.80 -11.59
CA GLY A 38 7.92 -14.68 -13.05
C GLY A 38 6.94 -13.59 -13.49
N THR A 39 6.66 -12.60 -12.63
CA THR A 39 5.75 -11.47 -12.89
C THR A 39 6.50 -10.21 -13.36
N THR A 40 7.72 -10.37 -13.86
CA THR A 40 8.57 -9.28 -14.36
C THR A 40 7.84 -8.41 -15.38
N GLY A 41 7.95 -7.09 -15.25
CA GLY A 41 7.36 -6.12 -16.17
C GLY A 41 6.03 -5.51 -15.72
N ARG A 42 5.38 -6.06 -14.69
CA ARG A 42 4.16 -5.46 -14.07
C ARG A 42 4.47 -4.38 -13.03
N TRP A 43 5.70 -4.40 -12.50
CA TRP A 43 6.19 -3.42 -11.54
C TRP A 43 7.08 -2.39 -12.23
N ASN A 44 6.70 -1.11 -12.14
CA ASN A 44 7.59 0.01 -12.45
C ASN A 44 7.68 0.94 -11.22
N PRO A 45 8.81 0.94 -10.49
CA PRO A 45 8.93 1.68 -9.24
C PRO A 45 8.83 3.20 -9.41
N TYR A 46 9.16 3.72 -10.59
CA TYR A 46 9.26 5.17 -10.84
C TYR A 46 8.04 5.74 -11.58
N ALA A 47 7.07 4.91 -11.96
CA ALA A 47 5.82 5.39 -12.51
C ALA A 47 5.03 6.17 -11.45
N THR A 48 4.35 7.24 -11.86
CA THR A 48 3.42 7.97 -11.01
C THR A 48 2.23 7.09 -10.67
N ALA A 49 2.02 6.82 -9.38
CA ALA A 49 0.87 6.09 -8.87
C ALA A 49 -0.35 7.01 -8.76
N ILE A 50 -0.17 8.17 -8.13
CA ILE A 50 -1.22 9.16 -7.91
C ILE A 50 -0.63 10.57 -7.80
N GLN A 51 -1.30 11.53 -8.43
CA GLN A 51 -0.92 12.94 -8.42
C GLN A 51 -1.55 13.68 -7.23
N CYS A 52 -1.07 13.42 -6.02
CA CYS A 52 -1.45 14.14 -4.81
C CYS A 52 -0.27 14.28 -3.83
N LYS A 53 -0.39 15.25 -2.91
CA LYS A 53 0.61 15.47 -1.84
C LYS A 53 0.40 14.53 -0.66
N GLU A 54 -0.85 14.21 -0.36
CA GLU A 54 -1.26 13.41 0.78
C GLU A 54 -2.32 12.40 0.33
N VAL A 55 -2.27 11.20 0.90
CA VAL A 55 -3.24 10.11 0.67
C VAL A 55 -3.50 9.42 2.01
N THR A 56 -4.76 9.09 2.26
CA THR A 56 -5.15 8.25 3.40
C THR A 56 -5.30 6.82 2.89
N ILE A 57 -4.70 5.86 3.61
CA ILE A 57 -4.81 4.44 3.32
C ILE A 57 -5.53 3.79 4.49
N GLN A 58 -6.61 3.06 4.22
CA GLN A 58 -7.27 2.21 5.21
C GLN A 58 -6.99 0.74 4.90
N TYR A 59 -6.80 -0.06 5.94
CA TYR A 59 -6.53 -1.50 5.86
C TYR A 59 -7.20 -2.21 7.04
N SER A 60 -7.33 -3.54 6.96
CA SER A 60 -7.83 -4.34 8.07
C SER A 60 -6.83 -5.41 8.50
N TYR A 61 -6.94 -5.83 9.76
CA TYR A 61 -6.14 -6.89 10.36
C TYR A 61 -6.91 -7.57 11.49
N TRP A 62 -6.57 -8.82 11.81
CA TRP A 62 -7.12 -9.50 12.98
C TRP A 62 -6.44 -9.00 14.27
N SER A 63 -7.21 -8.53 15.24
CA SER A 63 -6.70 -8.12 16.54
C SER A 63 -6.84 -9.27 17.55
N ASP A 64 -5.73 -9.88 17.95
CA ASP A 64 -5.73 -10.88 19.03
C ASP A 64 -6.23 -10.33 20.38
N GLU A 65 -6.13 -9.01 20.59
CA GLU A 65 -6.58 -8.36 21.83
C GLU A 65 -8.11 -8.21 21.86
N GLU A 66 -8.71 -7.87 20.72
CA GLU A 66 -10.15 -7.63 20.61
C GLU A 66 -10.92 -8.87 20.13
N ASP A 67 -10.21 -9.89 19.64
CA ASP A 67 -10.75 -11.12 19.03
C ASP A 67 -11.71 -10.83 17.86
N GLU A 68 -11.40 -9.76 17.10
CA GLU A 68 -12.17 -9.32 15.94
C GLU A 68 -11.28 -8.65 14.87
N GLU A 69 -11.87 -8.46 13.69
CA GLU A 69 -11.25 -7.69 12.61
C GLU A 69 -11.36 -6.19 12.91
N VAL A 70 -10.22 -5.50 12.84
CA VAL A 70 -10.11 -4.06 13.09
C VAL A 70 -9.72 -3.35 11.80
N GLU A 71 -10.42 -2.26 11.50
CA GLU A 71 -10.08 -1.32 10.43
C GLU A 71 -9.25 -0.16 11.00
N GLU A 72 -8.13 0.15 10.36
CA GLU A 72 -7.30 1.30 10.72
C GLU A 72 -6.94 2.11 9.48
N ASP A 73 -6.85 3.43 9.62
CA ASP A 73 -6.35 4.31 8.59
C ASP A 73 -5.06 5.06 8.99
N PHE A 74 -4.32 5.48 7.98
CA PHE A 74 -3.11 6.29 8.16
C PHE A 74 -2.85 7.19 6.96
N ASN A 75 -2.20 8.32 7.22
CA ASN A 75 -1.85 9.27 6.19
C ASN A 75 -0.40 9.08 5.73
N LEU A 76 -0.22 9.06 4.41
CA LEU A 76 1.08 9.18 3.77
C LEU A 76 1.21 10.56 3.14
N VAL A 77 2.39 11.15 3.26
CA VAL A 77 2.73 12.43 2.65
C VAL A 77 3.87 12.22 1.68
N SER A 78 3.66 12.54 0.41
CA SER A 78 4.69 12.46 -0.62
C SER A 78 5.79 13.46 -0.29
N THR A 79 7.03 13.10 -0.57
CA THR A 79 8.18 14.00 -0.53
C THR A 79 8.09 15.10 -1.59
N THR A 80 7.33 14.88 -2.67
CA THR A 80 7.13 15.83 -3.77
C THR A 80 5.66 16.29 -3.82
N SER A 81 5.02 16.32 -4.99
CA SER A 81 3.59 16.63 -5.19
C SER A 81 2.82 15.46 -5.84
N ALA A 82 3.46 14.29 -5.94
CA ALA A 82 2.91 13.05 -6.46
C ALA A 82 3.61 11.86 -5.81
N PHE A 83 2.90 10.75 -5.67
CA PHE A 83 3.50 9.48 -5.29
C PHE A 83 3.96 8.71 -6.52
N THR A 84 5.17 8.16 -6.44
CA THR A 84 5.58 7.05 -7.30
C THR A 84 5.08 5.73 -6.73
N ASN A 85 4.99 4.69 -7.56
CA ASN A 85 4.67 3.33 -7.11
C ASN A 85 5.57 2.88 -5.95
N ALA A 86 6.88 3.12 -6.06
CA ALA A 86 7.82 2.79 -5.00
C ALA A 86 7.62 3.60 -3.74
N GLU A 87 7.32 4.90 -3.83
CA GLU A 87 7.12 5.75 -2.65
C GLU A 87 5.86 5.34 -1.89
N LEU A 88 4.78 5.10 -2.62
CA LEU A 88 3.49 4.69 -2.06
C LEU A 88 3.59 3.30 -1.41
N LEU A 89 4.05 2.30 -2.16
CA LEU A 89 4.12 0.93 -1.67
C LEU A 89 5.13 0.77 -0.52
N PHE A 90 6.24 1.51 -0.55
CA PHE A 90 7.19 1.56 0.58
C PHE A 90 6.55 2.14 1.84
N GLY A 91 5.83 3.25 1.71
CA GLY A 91 5.12 3.89 2.83
C GLY A 91 4.07 2.95 3.44
N ILE A 92 3.27 2.30 2.59
CA ILE A 92 2.27 1.32 3.01
C ILE A 92 2.95 0.15 3.74
N HIS A 93 3.90 -0.53 3.09
CA HIS A 93 4.56 -1.69 3.67
C HIS A 93 5.14 -1.39 5.05
N ASN A 94 5.92 -0.31 5.17
CA ASN A 94 6.55 0.01 6.45
C ASN A 94 5.53 0.33 7.56
N PHE A 95 4.36 0.86 7.21
CA PHE A 95 3.30 1.13 8.18
C PHE A 95 2.62 -0.17 8.64
N VAL A 96 2.22 -1.02 7.69
CA VAL A 96 1.33 -2.16 7.97
C VAL A 96 2.06 -3.47 8.32
N VAL A 97 3.34 -3.61 7.96
CA VAL A 97 4.08 -4.89 8.05
C VAL A 97 4.03 -5.54 9.42
N ASP A 98 4.11 -4.76 10.50
CA ASP A 98 4.11 -5.35 11.85
C ASP A 98 2.79 -5.99 12.24
N LYS A 99 1.68 -5.54 11.66
CA LYS A 99 0.35 -6.13 11.83
C LYS A 99 0.08 -7.23 10.81
N LEU A 100 0.46 -7.02 9.55
CA LEU A 100 0.08 -7.94 8.46
C LEU A 100 1.05 -9.12 8.25
N LYS A 101 2.27 -9.10 8.77
CA LYS A 101 3.28 -10.15 8.49
C LYS A 101 2.92 -11.57 8.94
N HIS A 102 1.90 -11.72 9.78
CA HIS A 102 1.44 -13.01 10.29
C HIS A 102 -0.02 -13.33 9.91
N GLU A 103 -0.68 -12.41 9.20
CA GLU A 103 -2.04 -12.59 8.72
C GLU A 103 -2.06 -13.53 7.52
N ASP A 104 -3.17 -14.24 7.31
CA ASP A 104 -3.39 -14.97 6.06
C ASP A 104 -3.55 -13.97 4.90
N ASN A 105 -4.31 -12.88 5.12
CA ASN A 105 -4.55 -11.79 4.17
C ASN A 105 -3.37 -10.80 4.06
N HIS A 106 -2.16 -11.28 3.77
CA HIS A 106 -0.94 -10.46 3.76
C HIS A 106 -0.42 -10.10 2.36
N PHE A 107 -1.09 -10.52 1.29
CA PHE A 107 -0.68 -10.16 -0.07
C PHE A 107 -1.24 -8.80 -0.46
N PHE A 108 -0.42 -7.98 -1.11
CA PHE A 108 -0.83 -6.72 -1.71
C PHE A 108 -1.54 -7.00 -3.03
N GLU A 109 -2.78 -6.52 -3.17
CA GLU A 109 -3.58 -6.66 -4.40
C GLU A 109 -3.95 -5.31 -5.03
N GLY A 110 -3.34 -4.22 -4.59
CA GLY A 110 -3.63 -2.88 -5.09
C GLY A 110 -4.36 -2.01 -4.09
N LEU A 111 -4.79 -0.84 -4.59
CA LEU A 111 -5.59 0.12 -3.85
C LEU A 111 -6.85 0.47 -4.63
N THR A 112 -7.96 0.68 -3.90
CA THR A 112 -9.24 1.09 -4.47
C THR A 112 -9.72 2.37 -3.82
N LEU A 113 -10.09 3.36 -4.62
CA LEU A 113 -10.56 4.68 -4.16
C LEU A 113 -11.90 4.54 -3.42
N TRP A 114 -12.02 5.19 -2.27
CA TRP A 114 -13.31 5.38 -1.61
C TRP A 114 -14.09 6.52 -2.27
N GLU A 115 -15.29 6.20 -2.74
CA GLU A 115 -16.20 7.17 -3.39
C GLU A 115 -17.21 7.81 -2.42
N GLY A 116 -17.25 7.36 -1.16
CA GLY A 116 -18.14 7.89 -0.13
C GLY A 116 -17.60 9.14 0.57
N GLU A 117 -18.28 9.57 1.64
CA GLU A 117 -17.75 10.62 2.52
C GLU A 117 -16.47 10.11 3.20
N ASN A 118 -15.36 10.85 3.13
CA ASN A 118 -14.14 10.56 3.87
C ASN A 118 -14.17 11.34 5.21
N PRO A 119 -14.54 10.70 6.34
CA PRO A 119 -14.60 11.37 7.63
C PRO A 119 -13.20 11.70 8.20
N SER A 120 -12.15 11.00 7.75
CA SER A 120 -10.81 11.06 8.33
C SER A 120 -9.92 12.16 7.75
N SER A 121 -10.17 12.59 6.51
CA SER A 121 -9.46 13.72 5.89
C SER A 121 -10.32 14.45 4.88
N LEU A 122 -10.60 15.74 5.15
CA LEU A 122 -11.38 16.60 4.25
C LEU A 122 -10.67 16.91 2.91
N ASN A 123 -9.35 16.68 2.82
CA ASN A 123 -8.55 17.16 1.68
C ASN A 123 -7.68 16.10 0.98
N ALA A 124 -7.62 14.86 1.48
CA ALA A 124 -6.88 13.76 0.86
C ALA A 124 -7.83 12.66 0.35
N PRO A 125 -7.53 12.00 -0.78
CA PRO A 125 -8.27 10.80 -1.17
C PRO A 125 -8.02 9.67 -0.17
N LEU A 126 -9.08 8.93 0.14
CA LEU A 126 -9.00 7.69 0.90
C LEU A 126 -8.97 6.51 -0.06
N TYR A 127 -8.01 5.61 0.13
CA TYR A 127 -7.93 4.34 -0.57
C TYR A 127 -7.98 3.18 0.40
N PHE A 128 -8.68 2.11 0.03
CA PHE A 128 -8.60 0.83 0.72
C PHE A 128 -7.41 0.03 0.19
N LEU A 129 -6.67 -0.57 1.11
CA LEU A 129 -5.67 -1.58 0.82
C LEU A 129 -6.35 -2.91 0.52
N MET A 130 -6.25 -3.38 -0.72
CA MET A 130 -6.78 -4.69 -1.09
C MET A 130 -5.78 -5.77 -0.64
N GLN A 131 -6.27 -6.71 0.17
CA GLN A 131 -5.48 -7.76 0.81
C GLN A 131 -5.93 -9.15 0.34
N GLY A 132 -4.97 -9.96 -0.12
CA GLY A 132 -5.19 -11.33 -0.61
C GLY A 132 -4.63 -12.42 0.32
N ASN A 133 -5.18 -13.63 0.18
CA ASN A 133 -4.75 -14.89 0.84
C ASN A 133 -3.77 -15.72 0.03
#